data_AF-A0A8T4LH54-F1
#
_entry.id   AF-A0A8T4LH54-F1
#
_cell.length_a   1.000
_cell.length_b   1.000
_cell.length_c   1.000
_cell.angle_alpha   90.00
_cell.angle_beta   90.00
_cell.angle_gamma   90.00
#
_symmetry.space_group_name_H-M   'P 1'
#
loop_
_entity.id
_entity.type
_entity.pdbx_description
1 polymer ?
#
loop_
_entity_poly.entity_id
_entity_poly.type
_entity_poly.pdbx_seq_one_letter_code
_entity_poly.pdbx_strand_id
1 'polypeptide(L)' 'EKQVLELIQDSRTIFQADLIEKTGFGKAKITRILDRLEGRDFIERKRRGMTNVVVVKE' A
#
# COMPACT_ATOMS: atom_id res chain seq x y z
N GLU A 1 0.44 -4.40 -10.05
CA GLU A 1 0.89 -3.05 -9.63
C GLU A 1 -0.20 -2.03 -9.84
N LYS A 2 -0.73 -1.88 -11.06
CA LYS A 2 -1.84 -0.97 -11.38
C LYS A 2 -3.03 -1.07 -10.40
N GLN A 3 -3.54 -2.27 -10.17
CA GLN A 3 -4.64 -2.50 -9.20
C GLN A 3 -4.32 -2.05 -7.76
N VAL A 4 -3.08 -2.21 -7.29
CA VAL A 4 -2.67 -1.78 -5.93
C VAL A 4 -2.65 -0.26 -5.86
N LEU A 5 -2.12 0.38 -6.91
CA LEU A 5 -2.08 1.84 -7.00
C LEU A 5 -3.49 2.44 -7.07
N GLU A 6 -4.38 1.87 -7.89
CA GLU A 6 -5.79 2.29 -7.99
C GLU A 6 -6.48 2.21 -6.63
N LEU A 7 -6.35 1.09 -5.90
CA LEU A 7 -6.92 0.96 -4.55
C LEU A 7 -6.39 2.01 -3.55
N ILE A 8 -5.09 2.31 -3.62
CA ILE A 8 -4.46 3.31 -2.76
C ILE A 8 -4.94 4.73 -3.13
N GLN A 9 -5.06 5.03 -4.44
CA GLN A 9 -5.55 6.33 -4.93
C GLN A 9 -7.03 6.56 -4.59
N ASP A 10 -7.88 5.55 -4.78
CA ASP A 10 -9.32 5.63 -4.49
C ASP A 10 -9.58 5.84 -3.00
N SER A 11 -8.81 5.18 -2.14
CA SER A 11 -9.01 5.25 -0.68
C SER A 11 -8.28 6.43 -0.03
N ARG A 12 -7.29 7.04 -0.71
CA ARG A 12 -6.23 7.95 -0.19
C ARG A 12 -5.39 7.40 0.96
N THR A 13 -5.95 6.52 1.78
CA THR A 13 -5.37 5.89 2.95
C THR A 13 -5.93 4.47 3.07
N ILE A 14 -5.07 3.45 3.16
CA ILE A 14 -5.50 2.05 3.23
C ILE A 14 -4.51 1.22 4.05
N PHE A 15 -4.98 0.22 4.80
CA PHE A 15 -4.07 -0.67 5.51
C PHE A 15 -3.39 -1.65 4.55
N GLN A 16 -2.13 -1.97 4.85
CA GLN A 16 -1.38 -2.97 4.10
C GLN A 16 -2.05 -4.36 4.18
N ALA A 17 -2.74 -4.68 5.28
CA ALA A 17 -3.53 -5.90 5.44
C ALA A 17 -4.71 -5.92 4.44
N ASP A 18 -5.47 -4.82 4.35
CA ASP A 18 -6.59 -4.71 3.41
C ASP A 18 -6.12 -4.83 1.95
N LEU A 19 -4.93 -4.31 1.62
CA LEU A 19 -4.35 -4.48 0.30
C LEU A 19 -4.07 -5.95 -0.01
N ILE A 20 -3.59 -6.73 0.96
CA ILE A 20 -3.37 -8.18 0.81
C ILE A 20 -4.71 -8.88 0.57
N GLU A 21 -5.73 -8.57 1.36
CA GLU A 21 -7.06 -9.19 1.23
C GLU A 21 -7.76 -8.83 -0.08
N LYS A 22 -7.81 -7.54 -0.44
CA LYS A 22 -8.51 -7.06 -1.65
C LYS A 22 -7.84 -7.47 -2.95
N THR A 23 -6.51 -7.65 -2.95
CA THR A 23 -5.77 -8.01 -4.17
C THR A 23 -5.49 -9.51 -4.28
N GLY A 24 -5.63 -10.26 -3.19
CA GLY A 24 -5.22 -11.66 -3.10
C GLY A 24 -3.71 -11.87 -3.23
N PHE A 25 -2.90 -10.81 -3.20
CA PHE A 25 -1.45 -10.91 -3.31
C PHE A 25 -0.81 -11.26 -1.97
N GLY A 26 0.13 -12.20 -1.99
CA GLY A 26 0.91 -12.53 -0.79
C GLY A 26 1.68 -11.32 -0.22
N LYS A 27 1.93 -11.36 1.09
CA LYS A 27 2.60 -10.30 1.85
C LYS A 27 3.90 -9.81 1.18
N ALA A 28 4.77 -10.72 0.74
CA ALA A 28 6.03 -10.37 0.11
C ALA A 28 5.84 -9.57 -1.20
N LYS A 29 4.81 -9.90 -1.99
CA LYS A 29 4.49 -9.19 -3.24
C LYS A 29 3.98 -7.79 -2.94
N ILE A 30 3.07 -7.64 -1.96
CA ILE A 30 2.58 -6.31 -1.54
C ILE A 30 3.73 -5.46 -1.01
N THR A 31 4.59 -6.00 -0.15
CA THR A 31 5.76 -5.25 0.35
C THR A 31 6.65 -4.75 -0.79
N ARG A 32 7.00 -5.59 -1.77
CA ARG A 32 7.81 -5.17 -2.94
C ARG A 32 7.14 -4.13 -3.82
N ILE A 33 5.80 -4.11 -3.88
CA ILE A 33 5.07 -3.08 -4.63
C ILE A 33 5.11 -1.77 -3.85
N LEU A 34 4.81 -1.81 -2.55
CA LEU A 34 4.83 -0.64 -1.69
C LEU A 34 6.23 -0.03 -1.60
N ASP A 35 7.29 -0.83 -1.47
CA ASP A 35 8.68 -0.34 -1.45
C ASP A 35 9.04 0.41 -2.75
N ARG A 36 8.57 -0.08 -3.90
CA ARG A 36 8.79 0.59 -5.20
C ARG A 36 7.99 1.88 -5.34
N LEU A 37 6.78 1.95 -4.79
CA LEU A 37 5.95 3.16 -4.82
C LEU A 37 6.46 4.21 -3.83
N GLU A 38 6.91 3.79 -2.65
CA GLU A 38 7.52 4.64 -1.63
C GLU A 38 8.86 5.21 -2.11
N GLY A 39 9.70 4.39 -2.76
CA GLY A 39 10.95 4.86 -3.38
C GLY A 39 10.76 5.79 -4.58
N ARG A 40 9.53 5.95 -5.07
CA ARG A 40 9.14 6.93 -6.11
C ARG A 40 8.36 8.12 -5.53
N ASP A 41 8.29 8.23 -4.20
CA ASP A 41 7.55 9.26 -3.49
C ASP A 41 6.04 9.32 -3.77
N PHE A 42 5.43 8.26 -4.31
CA PHE A 42 3.97 8.22 -4.53
C PHE A 42 3.17 7.95 -3.25
N ILE A 43 3.78 7.25 -2.30
CA ILE A 43 3.13 6.83 -1.06
C ILE A 43 4.09 6.96 0.13
N GLU A 44 3.52 6.99 1.33
CA GLU A 44 4.23 6.83 2.60
C GLU A 44 3.60 5.70 3.41
N ARG A 45 4.43 4.96 4.17
CA ARG A 45 3.94 4.00 5.16
C ARG A 45 4.08 4.56 6.56
N LYS A 46 2.97 4.62 7.30
CA LYS A 46 2.94 4.97 8.72
C LYS A 46 2.59 3.75 9.55
N ARG A 47 3.36 3.48 10.60
CA ARG A 47 3.07 2.36 11.50
C ARG A 47 1.82 2.66 12.32
N ARG A 48 0.84 1.75 12.31
CA ARG A 48 -0.39 1.81 13.11
C ARG A 48 -0.61 0.47 13.81
N GLY A 49 -0.11 0.38 15.04
CA GLY A 49 -0.17 -0.84 15.85
C GLY A 49 0.61 -2.00 15.22
N MET A 50 -0.11 -3.08 14.91
CA MET A 50 0.43 -4.32 14.32
C MET A 50 0.53 -4.29 12.79
N THR A 51 0.00 -3.25 12.14
CA THR A 51 0.01 -3.10 10.67
C THR A 51 0.58 -1.74 10.26
N ASN A 52 0.83 -1.58 8.96
CA ASN A 52 1.18 -0.29 8.36
C ASN A 52 -0.05 0.27 7.64
N VAL A 53 -0.29 1.56 7.80
CA VAL A 53 -1.19 2.32 6.95
C VAL A 53 -0.38 2.91 5.80
N VAL A 54 -0.90 2.77 4.59
CA VAL A 54 -0.36 3.35 3.37
C VAL A 54 -1.15 4.62 3.06
N VAL A 55 -0.45 5.73 2.86
CA VAL A 55 -1.05 7.03 2.53
C VAL A 55 -0.47 7.51 1.21
N VAL A 56 -1.31 8.08 0.34
CA VAL A 56 -0.86 8.75 -0.90
C VAL A 56 -0.15 10.04 -0.54
N LYS A 57 1.03 10.28 -1.13
CA LYS A 57 1.67 11.60 -1.10
C LYS A 57 1.12 12.46 -2.24
N GLU A 58 0.85 13.74 -1.93
CA GLU A 58 0.55 14.77 -2.96
C GLU A 58 1.83 15.22 -3.67
#